data_AF-A0A8C4KXK5-F1
#
_entry.id   AF-A0A8C4KXK5-F1
#
_cell.length_a   1.000
_cell.length_b   1.000
_cell.length_c   1.000
_cell.angle_alpha   90.00
_cell.angle_beta   90.00
_cell.angle_gamma   90.00
#
_symmetry.space_group_name_H-M   'P 1'
#
loop_
_entity.id
_entity.type
_entity.pdbx_description
1 polymer ?
#
loop_
_entity_poly.entity_id
_entity_poly.type
_entity_poly.pdbx_seq_one_letter_code
_entity_poly.pdbx_strand_id
1 'polypeptide(L)'
;VRGCKLLTGALLALAGLLQVALSLRIAAFNIRTFGETKMSNDTLSNYIVQILNRYDIALIQEVRDSHLTAVGKLLDRLNQWVTAVGSWGGDPFHGMAPLQPGPRRVPFWVP
;
A
#
# COMPACT_ATOMS: atom_id res chain seq x y z
N VAL A 1 -15.93 -43.51 14.09
CA VAL A 1 -15.03 -42.62 14.87
C VAL A 1 -13.83 -42.08 14.08
N ARG A 2 -13.06 -42.90 13.34
CA ARG A 2 -11.88 -42.42 12.57
C ARG A 2 -12.22 -41.49 11.40
N GLY A 3 -13.29 -41.78 10.66
CA GLY A 3 -13.77 -40.93 9.55
C GLY A 3 -14.25 -39.54 10.01
N CYS A 4 -14.91 -39.46 11.17
CA CYS A 4 -15.32 -38.18 11.74
C CYS A 4 -14.13 -37.28 12.05
N LYS A 5 -13.02 -37.84 12.60
CA LYS A 5 -11.81 -37.06 12.92
C LYS A 5 -11.11 -36.52 11.67
N LEU A 6 -11.11 -37.29 10.57
CA LEU A 6 -10.56 -36.86 9.28
C LEU A 6 -11.41 -35.73 8.67
N LEU A 7 -12.74 -35.87 8.73
CA LEU A 7 -13.66 -34.84 8.25
C LEU A 7 -13.49 -33.53 9.04
N THR A 8 -13.39 -33.60 10.38
CA THR A 8 -13.16 -32.42 11.22
C THR A 8 -11.82 -31.76 10.90
N GLY A 9 -10.76 -32.55 10.68
CA GLY A 9 -9.45 -32.02 10.27
C GLY A 9 -9.50 -31.30 8.91
N ALA A 10 -10.18 -31.89 7.92
CA ALA A 10 -10.35 -31.29 6.60
C ALA A 10 -11.17 -29.99 6.66
N LEU A 11 -12.24 -29.95 7.47
CA LEU A 11 -13.05 -28.75 7.68
C LEU A 11 -12.26 -27.63 8.36
N LEU A 12 -11.44 -27.95 9.37
CA LEU A 12 -10.59 -26.96 10.04
C LEU A 12 -9.50 -26.42 9.12
N ALA A 13 -8.89 -27.29 8.31
CA ALA A 13 -7.91 -26.88 7.31
C ALA A 13 -8.53 -25.96 6.25
N LEU A 14 -9.73 -26.30 5.75
CA LEU A 14 -10.46 -25.47 4.79
C LEU A 14 -10.86 -24.11 5.41
N ALA A 15 -11.34 -24.11 6.65
CA ALA A 15 -11.69 -22.88 7.36
C ALA A 15 -10.46 -21.98 7.55
N GLY A 16 -9.31 -22.54 7.95
CA GLY A 16 -8.06 -21.80 8.08
C GLY A 16 -7.56 -21.25 6.73
N LEU A 17 -7.64 -22.05 5.67
CA LEU A 17 -7.27 -21.61 4.32
C LEU A 17 -8.17 -20.47 3.82
N LEU A 18 -9.47 -20.59 4.07
CA LEU A 18 -10.45 -19.55 3.73
C LEU A 18 -10.19 -18.26 4.51
N GLN A 19 -9.82 -18.36 5.79
CA GLN A 19 -9.51 -17.21 6.63
C GLN A 19 -8.25 -16.46 6.17
N VAL A 20 -7.23 -17.18 5.68
CA VAL A 20 -6.03 -16.58 5.08
C VAL A 20 -6.35 -15.95 3.71
N ALA A 21 -7.10 -16.66 2.87
CA ALA A 21 -7.48 -16.18 1.53
C ALA A 21 -8.38 -14.94 1.55
N LEU A 22 -9.20 -14.77 2.60
CA LEU A 22 -10.13 -13.66 2.76
C LEU A 22 -9.61 -12.54 3.67
N SER A 23 -8.32 -12.52 4.00
CA SER A 23 -7.75 -11.52 4.91
C SER A 23 -7.71 -10.13 4.25
N LEU A 24 -8.84 -9.43 4.29
CA LEU A 24 -9.00 -8.08 3.76
C LEU A 24 -8.31 -7.05 4.67
N ARG A 25 -7.30 -6.35 4.13
CA ARG A 25 -6.56 -5.31 4.85
C ARG A 25 -7.22 -3.97 4.62
N ILE A 26 -7.87 -3.45 5.66
CA ILE A 26 -8.54 -2.15 5.63
C ILE A 26 -7.78 -1.15 6.51
N ALA A 27 -7.58 0.09 6.04
CA ALA A 27 -7.02 1.17 6.85
C ALA A 27 -7.75 2.50 6.64
N ALA A 28 -7.65 3.38 7.64
CA ALA A 28 -8.10 4.75 7.56
C ALA A 28 -6.96 5.69 7.98
N PHE A 29 -6.56 6.57 7.07
CA PHE A 29 -5.49 7.53 7.26
C PHE A 29 -6.07 8.94 7.30
N ASN A 30 -5.89 9.62 8.42
CA ASN A 30 -6.08 11.06 8.46
C ASN A 30 -4.78 11.75 8.04
N ILE A 31 -4.69 12.16 6.78
CA ILE A 31 -3.51 12.83 6.24
C ILE A 31 -3.72 14.33 6.41
N ARG A 32 -3.15 14.91 7.48
CA ARG A 32 -3.30 16.34 7.82
C ARG A 32 -3.08 17.24 6.61
N THR A 33 -4.09 18.02 6.24
CA THR A 33 -4.05 18.91 5.06
C THR A 33 -3.67 18.17 3.76
N PHE A 34 -4.33 17.04 3.47
CA PHE A 34 -4.11 16.34 2.21
C PHE A 34 -4.61 17.19 1.04
N GLY A 35 -3.72 17.50 0.11
CA GLY A 35 -4.00 18.41 -1.00
C GLY A 35 -2.79 18.54 -1.92
N GLU A 36 -2.86 19.47 -2.88
CA GLU A 36 -1.90 19.58 -3.96
C GLU A 36 -0.45 19.73 -3.49
N THR A 37 -0.20 20.55 -2.47
CA THR A 37 1.14 20.78 -1.91
C THR A 37 1.81 19.50 -1.37
N LYS A 38 1.01 18.55 -0.84
CA LYS A 38 1.53 17.26 -0.36
C LYS A 38 1.76 16.27 -1.50
N MET A 39 0.93 16.34 -2.54
CA MET A 39 1.05 15.49 -3.73
C MET A 39 2.06 15.98 -4.75
N SER A 40 2.45 17.25 -4.71
CA SER A 40 3.52 17.82 -5.54
C SER A 40 4.93 17.51 -5.01
N ASN A 41 5.05 17.00 -3.78
CA ASN A 41 6.32 16.54 -3.24
C ASN A 41 6.51 15.06 -3.60
N ASP A 42 7.44 14.77 -4.50
CA ASP A 42 7.66 13.40 -5.01
C ASP A 42 8.01 12.40 -3.90
N THR A 43 8.82 12.81 -2.92
CA THR A 43 9.19 11.96 -1.78
C THR A 43 7.96 11.60 -0.93
N LEU A 44 7.15 12.59 -0.56
CA LEU A 44 5.96 12.38 0.28
C LEU A 44 4.87 11.61 -0.46
N SER A 45 4.61 11.94 -1.72
CA SER A 45 3.61 11.24 -2.53
C SER A 45 3.99 9.78 -2.75
N ASN A 46 5.28 9.46 -2.96
CA ASN A 46 5.76 8.09 -3.08
C ASN A 46 5.54 7.28 -1.79
N TYR A 47 5.80 7.88 -0.62
CA TYR A 47 5.49 7.21 0.66
C TYR A 47 4.00 6.94 0.83
N ILE A 48 3.14 7.89 0.47
CA ILE A 48 1.68 7.71 0.55
C ILE A 48 1.25 6.54 -0.35
N VAL A 49 1.71 6.48 -1.60
CA VAL A 49 1.43 5.39 -2.54
C VAL A 49 1.90 4.04 -1.97
N GLN A 50 3.13 3.96 -1.46
CA GLN A 50 3.66 2.73 -0.85
C GLN A 50 2.87 2.26 0.36
N ILE A 51 2.36 3.19 1.18
CA ILE A 51 1.54 2.86 2.35
C ILE A 51 0.18 2.32 1.91
N LEU A 52 -0.49 3.03 0.99
CA LEU A 52 -1.84 2.68 0.54
C LEU A 52 -1.87 1.35 -0.22
N ASN A 53 -0.83 1.06 -1.01
CA ASN A 53 -0.74 -0.18 -1.77
C ASN A 53 -0.64 -1.46 -0.89
N ARG A 54 -0.41 -1.32 0.43
CA ARG A 54 -0.42 -2.47 1.37
C ARG A 54 -1.82 -2.87 1.83
N TYR A 55 -2.83 -2.07 1.51
CA TYR A 55 -4.21 -2.26 1.93
C TYR A 55 -5.09 -2.48 0.71
N ASP A 56 -6.06 -3.37 0.85
CA ASP A 56 -7.06 -3.62 -0.19
C ASP A 56 -8.08 -2.47 -0.23
N ILE A 57 -8.36 -1.87 0.93
CA ILE A 57 -9.24 -0.72 1.07
C ILE A 57 -8.59 0.31 2.00
N ALA A 58 -8.40 1.54 1.53
CA ALA A 58 -7.86 2.63 2.32
C ALA A 58 -8.77 3.87 2.26
N LEU A 59 -9.11 4.42 3.42
CA LEU A 59 -9.86 5.67 3.56
C LEU A 59 -8.89 6.82 3.84
N ILE A 60 -8.94 7.90 3.05
CA ILE A 60 -8.15 9.12 3.27
C ILE A 60 -9.07 10.21 3.80
N GLN A 61 -8.73 10.77 4.97
CA GLN A 61 -9.46 11.84 5.63
C GLN A 61 -8.65 13.15 5.60
N GLU A 62 -9.34 14.27 5.87
CA GLU A 62 -8.80 15.65 5.77
C GLU A 62 -8.30 16.04 4.37
N VAL A 63 -9.03 15.60 3.33
CA VAL A 63 -8.83 16.09 1.97
C VAL A 63 -9.23 17.58 1.93
N ARG A 64 -8.23 18.45 1.98
CA ARG A 64 -8.36 19.90 1.81
C ARG A 64 -7.97 20.27 0.38
N ASP A 65 -8.73 19.71 -0.55
CA ASP A 65 -8.64 20.02 -1.97
C ASP A 65 -10.06 20.07 -2.54
N SER A 66 -10.52 21.29 -2.84
CA SER A 66 -11.86 21.54 -3.38
C SER A 66 -12.01 21.07 -4.83
N HIS A 67 -10.90 20.85 -5.55
CA HIS A 67 -10.90 20.48 -6.96
C HIS A 67 -10.57 19.00 -7.19
N LEU A 68 -10.33 18.22 -6.12
CA LEU A 68 -9.95 16.81 -6.17
C LEU A 68 -8.68 16.51 -7.02
N THR A 69 -7.90 17.52 -7.39
CA THR A 69 -6.68 17.40 -8.20
C THR A 69 -5.65 16.49 -7.51
N ALA A 70 -5.50 16.61 -6.19
CA ALA A 70 -4.60 15.81 -5.38
C ALA A 70 -5.04 14.34 -5.28
N VAL A 71 -6.35 14.10 -5.25
CA VAL A 71 -6.92 12.74 -5.29
C VAL A 71 -6.67 12.11 -6.66
N GLY A 72 -6.90 12.86 -7.74
CA GLY A 72 -6.59 12.41 -9.11
C GLY A 72 -5.11 12.03 -9.27
N LYS A 73 -4.20 12.93 -8.89
CA LYS A 73 -2.76 12.67 -8.92
C LYS A 73 -2.36 11.44 -8.09
N LEU A 74 -3.05 11.16 -6.99
CA LEU A 74 -2.78 10.01 -6.15
C LEU A 74 -3.22 8.70 -6.82
N LEU A 75 -4.42 8.71 -7.40
CA LEU A 75 -4.94 7.57 -8.16
C LEU A 75 -4.08 7.27 -9.39
N ASP A 76 -3.64 8.30 -10.11
CA ASP A 76 -2.74 8.13 -11.26
C ASP A 76 -1.43 7.46 -10.85
N ARG A 77 -0.82 7.90 -9.76
CA ARG A 77 0.41 7.30 -9.23
C ARG A 77 0.20 5.87 -8.73
N LEU A 78 -0.92 5.57 -8.07
CA LEU A 78 -1.27 4.20 -7.64
C LEU A 78 -1.43 3.27 -8.85
N ASN A 79 -2.15 3.71 -9.88
CA ASN A 79 -2.39 2.93 -11.10
C ASN A 79 -1.09 2.69 -11.89
N GLN A 80 -0.22 3.70 -11.97
CA GLN A 80 1.12 3.55 -12.56
C GLN A 80 1.97 2.54 -11.79
N TRP A 81 1.92 2.57 -10.45
CA TRP A 81 2.67 1.63 -9.60
C TRP A 81 2.21 0.18 -9.83
N VAL A 82 0.89 -0.07 -9.84
CA VAL A 82 0.32 -1.40 -10.13
C VAL A 82 0.71 -1.87 -11.53
N THR A 83 0.64 -0.98 -12.53
CA THR A 83 1.02 -1.30 -13.92
C THR A 83 2.50 -1.63 -14.04
N ALA A 84 3.36 -0.87 -13.36
CA ALA A 84 4.80 -1.12 -13.35
C ALA A 84 5.13 -2.47 -12.70
N VAL A 85 4.55 -2.77 -11.53
CA VAL A 85 4.78 -4.06 -10.85
C VAL A 85 4.29 -5.25 -11.67
N GLY A 86 3.13 -5.11 -12.32
CA GLY A 86 2.60 -6.15 -13.21
C GLY A 86 3.43 -6.34 -14.48
N SER A 87 4.04 -5.26 -14.99
CA SER A 87 4.89 -5.29 -16.19
C SER A 87 6.30 -5.84 -15.92
N TRP A 88 6.82 -5.71 -14.69
CA TRP A 88 8.20 -6.06 -14.34
C TRP A 88 8.33 -7.32 -13.47
N GLY A 89 7.31 -8.19 -13.40
CA GLY A 89 7.43 -9.45 -12.66
C GLY A 89 7.71 -9.30 -11.16
N GLY A 90 7.39 -8.14 -10.57
CA GLY A 90 7.44 -7.91 -9.13
C GLY A 90 8.51 -6.92 -8.63
N ASP A 91 9.44 -6.42 -9.44
CA ASP A 91 10.48 -5.47 -9.00
C ASP A 91 10.32 -4.05 -9.60
N PRO A 92 9.54 -3.15 -8.97
CA PRO A 92 9.36 -1.78 -9.46
C PRO A 92 10.61 -0.88 -9.31
N PHE A 93 11.77 -1.45 -8.93
CA PHE A 93 13.00 -0.72 -8.58
C PHE A 93 14.22 -1.14 -9.43
N HIS A 94 14.03 -1.80 -10.56
CA HIS A 94 15.12 -2.08 -11.50
C HIS A 94 15.77 -0.76 -11.97
N GLY A 95 16.88 -0.36 -11.33
CA GLY A 95 17.62 0.88 -11.61
C GLY A 95 17.64 1.94 -10.48
N MET A 96 16.95 1.72 -9.35
CA MET A 96 17.09 2.61 -8.17
C MET A 96 18.09 2.01 -7.18
N ALA A 97 19.08 2.80 -6.76
CA ALA A 97 20.07 2.36 -5.78
C ALA A 97 19.39 1.88 -4.48
N PRO A 98 19.81 0.75 -3.88
CA PRO A 98 19.20 0.24 -2.66
C PRO A 98 19.33 1.27 -1.52
N LEU A 99 18.22 1.54 -0.83
CA LEU A 99 18.27 2.33 0.41
C LEU A 99 19.08 1.54 1.45
N GLN A 100 20.21 2.09 1.87
CA GLN A 100 21.03 1.48 2.93
C GLN A 100 20.23 1.44 4.24
N PRO A 101 20.11 0.27 4.91
CA PRO A 101 19.43 0.19 6.19
C PRO A 101 20.36 0.74 7.28
N GLY A 102 20.12 1.97 7.73
CA GLY A 102 20.85 2.62 8.81
C GLY A 102 19.91 3.34 9.79
N PRO A 103 20.19 3.31 11.10
CA PRO A 103 19.27 3.80 12.11
C PRO A 103 19.25 5.33 12.10
N ARG A 104 18.05 5.91 12.01
CA ARG A 104 17.72 7.33 12.22
C ARG A 104 18.87 8.32 11.99
N ARG A 105 18.90 8.94 10.81
CA ARG A 105 19.18 10.38 10.66
C ARG A 105 18.70 10.83 9.29
N VAL A 106 17.81 11.83 9.30
CA VAL A 106 17.37 12.58 8.12
C VAL A 106 18.59 13.05 7.31
N PRO A 107 18.68 12.81 5.99
CA PRO A 107 19.70 13.45 5.19
C PRO A 107 19.16 14.77 4.65
N PHE A 108 19.75 15.82 5.21
CA PHE A 108 19.94 17.12 4.59
C PHE A 108 20.64 16.95 3.22
N TRP A 109 20.09 17.56 2.17
CA TRP A 109 20.83 17.85 0.94
C TRP A 109 20.61 19.32 0.58
N VAL A 110 21.73 20.03 0.47
CA VAL A 110 21.92 21.40 -0.05
C VAL A 110 23.08 21.31 -1.03
N PRO A 111 23.08 22.12 -2.10
CA PRO A 111 22.18 22.12 -3.25
C PRO A 111 22.57 21.05 -4.30
#